data_AF-A0A7K1A7D5-F1
#
_entry.id   AF-A0A7K1A7D5-F1
#
_cell.length_a   1.000
_cell.length_b   1.000
_cell.length_c   1.000
_cell.angle_alpha   90.00
_cell.angle_beta   90.00
_cell.angle_gamma   90.00
#
_symmetry.space_group_name_H-M   'P 1'
#
loop_
_entity.id
_entity.type
_entity.pdbx_description
1 polymer ?
#
loop_
_entity_poly.entity_id
_entity_poly.type
_entity_poly.pdbx_seq_one_letter_code
_entity_poly.pdbx_strand_id
1 'polypeptide(L)'
;MTDPALWGIATTAAGGEGLSDRSDWSTLTTDGTLPDSVIGSGFGFEYRSDLPMLAEAGIPAMRWTIDWSRLEPRPGHWDSDAVDHVSDILKAARDAGIDVWAVLHDGPLPGWFSEDQRGFDDADGLRLTWPRHVDRVAETFGDLVAAWVPILDPYTRALEGHLVGSRPPYKAEPGKFLEALHTLHRASFEANRLLRSGTPPVAVCIDTCPVEPGVMSREPDERDAARKRVESVDRLRFGSWIRELNDGVISIPGLAEREIDGLAGAYDLVGFTYRGGSTLFADGTTGPYPLDAPVAPDGHAPWTEGLGVTIRRLADNFPGRKFALLGTGLTAAEDDWRAEVLAGSLLETQRAADDDIAVTHAFWESGIDGWTPECGFDVPDGVFDRSRNPRDSAQLLRATPR
;
A
#
# COMPACT_ATOMS: atom_id res chain seq x y z
N MET A 1 10.91 13.55 22.46
CA MET A 1 9.56 13.01 22.25
C MET A 1 8.96 13.77 21.11
N THR A 2 8.79 13.08 20.00
CA THR A 2 8.11 13.58 18.81
C THR A 2 6.60 13.55 19.04
N ASP A 3 5.84 14.26 18.21
CA ASP A 3 4.38 14.20 18.27
C ASP A 3 3.87 12.79 17.86
N PRO A 4 2.75 12.32 18.41
CA PRO A 4 2.10 11.09 17.96
C PRO A 4 1.68 11.17 16.49
N ALA A 5 1.60 10.00 15.84
CA ALA A 5 1.17 9.91 14.45
C ALA A 5 -0.25 10.47 14.26
N LEU A 6 -0.46 11.19 13.16
CA LEU A 6 -1.80 11.59 12.72
C LEU A 6 -2.48 10.38 12.05
N TRP A 7 -3.55 9.89 12.68
CA TRP A 7 -4.26 8.71 12.18
C TRP A 7 -5.38 9.08 11.22
N GLY A 8 -5.32 8.51 10.01
CA GLY A 8 -6.31 8.63 8.95
C GLY A 8 -6.89 7.28 8.54
N ILE A 9 -7.64 7.28 7.44
CA ILE A 9 -8.16 6.07 6.79
C ILE A 9 -7.54 5.89 5.39
N ALA A 10 -7.56 4.67 4.88
CA ALA A 10 -7.13 4.36 3.52
C ALA A 10 -8.25 3.71 2.73
N THR A 11 -8.29 3.98 1.42
CA THR A 11 -9.11 3.24 0.48
C THR A 11 -8.39 3.09 -0.86
N THR A 12 -8.55 1.93 -1.50
CA THR A 12 -8.05 1.69 -2.85
C THR A 12 -9.09 2.15 -3.88
N ALA A 13 -8.69 2.34 -5.13
CA ALA A 13 -9.64 2.67 -6.20
C ALA A 13 -10.73 1.57 -6.33
N ALA A 14 -10.32 0.30 -6.35
CA ALA A 14 -11.23 -0.84 -6.43
C ALA A 14 -12.15 -0.96 -5.20
N GLY A 15 -11.62 -0.67 -4.01
CA GLY A 15 -12.36 -0.74 -2.75
C GLY A 15 -13.34 0.41 -2.55
N GLY A 16 -12.98 1.63 -2.97
CA GLY A 16 -13.79 2.84 -2.77
C GLY A 16 -14.71 3.20 -3.93
N GLU A 17 -14.21 3.13 -5.17
CA GLU A 17 -14.91 3.58 -6.38
C GLU A 17 -15.36 2.41 -7.28
N GLY A 18 -14.80 1.22 -7.06
CA GLY A 18 -15.00 0.06 -7.92
C GLY A 18 -13.97 -0.05 -9.03
N LEU A 19 -13.92 -1.22 -9.66
CA LEU A 19 -12.99 -1.51 -10.75
C LEU A 19 -13.46 -0.86 -12.06
N SER A 20 -12.54 -0.19 -12.75
CA SER A 20 -12.77 0.30 -14.11
C SER A 20 -12.89 -0.88 -15.10
N ASP A 21 -13.81 -0.77 -16.05
CA ASP A 21 -13.93 -1.67 -17.22
C ASP A 21 -12.72 -1.60 -18.17
N ARG A 22 -11.84 -0.61 -17.97
CA ARG A 22 -10.58 -0.43 -18.69
C ARG A 22 -9.37 -0.92 -17.94
N SER A 23 -9.56 -1.44 -16.72
CA SER A 23 -8.46 -2.01 -15.95
C SER A 23 -8.12 -3.42 -16.39
N ASP A 24 -6.87 -3.82 -16.20
CA ASP A 24 -6.40 -5.20 -16.42
C ASP A 24 -7.00 -6.23 -15.44
N TRP A 25 -7.66 -5.77 -14.37
CA TRP A 25 -8.42 -6.62 -13.44
C TRP A 25 -9.88 -6.82 -13.88
N SER A 26 -10.38 -6.07 -14.86
CA SER A 26 -11.77 -6.21 -15.33
C SER A 26 -12.06 -7.59 -15.96
N THR A 27 -11.02 -8.25 -16.49
CA THR A 27 -11.11 -9.61 -17.02
C THR A 27 -11.28 -10.64 -15.91
N LEU A 28 -10.64 -10.43 -14.76
CA LEU A 28 -10.74 -11.30 -13.57
C LEU A 28 -12.11 -11.29 -12.92
N THR A 29 -12.80 -10.15 -12.96
CA THR A 29 -14.20 -10.10 -12.49
C THR A 29 -15.11 -10.79 -13.49
N THR A 30 -14.87 -10.57 -14.79
CA THR A 30 -15.65 -11.20 -15.88
C THR A 30 -15.55 -12.73 -15.90
N ASP A 31 -14.39 -13.30 -15.57
CA ASP A 31 -14.17 -14.75 -15.55
C ASP A 31 -14.43 -15.41 -14.18
N GLY A 32 -14.71 -14.61 -13.14
CA GLY A 32 -15.03 -15.06 -11.78
C GLY A 32 -13.81 -15.39 -10.91
N THR A 33 -12.60 -15.06 -11.35
CA THR A 33 -11.38 -15.19 -10.54
C THR A 33 -11.33 -14.16 -9.41
N LEU A 34 -11.91 -12.97 -9.63
CA LEU A 34 -12.13 -11.96 -8.60
C LEU A 34 -13.62 -11.71 -8.37
N PRO A 35 -14.04 -11.40 -7.14
CA PRO A 35 -15.39 -10.93 -6.89
C PRO A 35 -15.66 -9.61 -7.63
N ASP A 36 -16.88 -9.40 -8.12
CA ASP A 36 -17.26 -8.16 -8.81
C ASP A 36 -17.14 -6.94 -7.88
N SER A 37 -16.50 -5.87 -8.36
CA SER A 37 -16.50 -4.55 -7.70
C SER A 37 -16.96 -3.47 -8.66
N VAL A 38 -18.27 -3.23 -8.73
CA VAL A 38 -18.83 -2.22 -9.64
C VAL A 38 -18.69 -0.80 -9.08
N ILE A 39 -18.94 -0.63 -7.78
CA ILE A 39 -18.96 0.67 -7.11
C ILE A 39 -18.08 0.74 -5.86
N GLY A 40 -17.38 -0.35 -5.49
CA GLY A 40 -16.67 -0.43 -4.22
C GLY A 40 -17.60 -0.19 -3.02
N SER A 41 -17.16 0.66 -2.08
CA SER A 41 -17.96 1.19 -0.97
C SER A 41 -19.01 2.23 -1.43
N GLY A 42 -18.89 2.74 -2.65
CA GLY A 42 -19.71 3.83 -3.19
C GLY A 42 -19.10 5.21 -2.96
N PHE A 43 -17.87 5.29 -2.41
CA PHE A 43 -17.19 6.56 -2.12
C PHE A 43 -17.12 7.49 -3.34
N GLY A 44 -16.87 6.96 -4.54
CA GLY A 44 -16.86 7.75 -5.77
C GLY A 44 -18.17 8.51 -6.03
N PHE A 45 -19.32 8.01 -5.55
CA PHE A 45 -20.61 8.68 -5.68
C PHE A 45 -20.99 9.51 -4.47
N GLU A 46 -20.57 9.08 -3.27
CA GLU A 46 -21.00 9.63 -1.98
C GLU A 46 -19.93 10.48 -1.29
N TYR A 47 -18.78 10.76 -1.90
CA TYR A 47 -17.67 11.53 -1.31
C TYR A 47 -18.11 12.86 -0.69
N ARG A 48 -19.12 13.54 -1.25
CA ARG A 48 -19.64 14.81 -0.72
C ARG A 48 -20.28 14.70 0.66
N SER A 49 -20.79 13.51 1.02
CA SER A 49 -21.28 13.19 2.37
C SER A 49 -20.25 12.41 3.18
N ASP A 50 -19.49 11.51 2.55
CA ASP A 50 -18.51 10.67 3.24
C ASP A 50 -17.37 11.53 3.83
N LEU A 51 -16.87 12.54 3.11
CA LEU A 51 -15.76 13.38 3.58
C LEU A 51 -16.13 14.24 4.81
N PRO A 52 -17.25 15.00 4.82
CA PRO A 52 -17.70 15.67 6.04
C PRO A 52 -17.95 14.70 7.21
N MET A 53 -18.52 13.52 6.95
CA MET A 53 -18.75 12.51 7.99
C MET A 53 -17.43 12.05 8.63
N LEU A 54 -16.41 11.75 7.82
CA LEU A 54 -15.08 11.38 8.31
C LEU A 54 -14.45 12.50 9.14
N ALA A 55 -14.57 13.75 8.69
CA ALA A 55 -14.09 14.92 9.43
C ALA A 55 -14.83 15.11 10.77
N GLU A 56 -16.15 14.96 10.80
CA GLU A 56 -16.96 14.99 12.03
C GLU A 56 -16.60 13.85 13.00
N ALA A 57 -16.18 12.70 12.46
CA ALA A 57 -15.63 11.60 13.23
C ALA A 57 -14.19 11.82 13.70
N GLY A 58 -13.59 12.99 13.43
CA GLY A 58 -12.25 13.35 13.86
C GLY A 58 -11.13 12.70 13.05
N ILE A 59 -11.42 12.27 11.82
CA ILE A 59 -10.44 11.68 10.90
C ILE A 59 -9.91 12.79 9.98
N PRO A 60 -8.65 13.23 10.15
CA PRO A 60 -8.11 14.42 9.49
C PRO A 60 -7.36 14.12 8.19
N ALA A 61 -7.19 12.84 7.82
CA ALA A 61 -6.40 12.44 6.66
C ALA A 61 -6.95 11.17 6.00
N MET A 62 -6.72 11.07 4.71
CA MET A 62 -7.13 9.92 3.90
C MET A 62 -6.02 9.55 2.89
N ARG A 63 -5.64 8.27 2.83
CA ARG A 63 -4.88 7.72 1.69
C ARG A 63 -5.85 7.20 0.64
N TRP A 64 -5.67 7.64 -0.60
CA TRP A 64 -6.57 7.27 -1.70
C TRP A 64 -5.79 7.01 -2.98
N THR A 65 -6.15 5.95 -3.69
CA THR A 65 -5.55 5.61 -4.99
C THR A 65 -6.32 6.26 -6.13
N ILE A 66 -5.62 7.03 -6.96
CA ILE A 66 -6.18 7.61 -8.18
C ILE A 66 -6.15 6.53 -9.28
N ASP A 67 -7.31 6.17 -9.83
CA ASP A 67 -7.40 5.13 -10.86
C ASP A 67 -6.93 5.63 -12.24
N TRP A 68 -5.72 5.21 -12.64
CA TRP A 68 -5.18 5.52 -13.97
C TRP A 68 -6.08 5.01 -15.10
N SER A 69 -6.77 3.88 -14.92
CA SER A 69 -7.64 3.30 -15.96
C SER A 69 -8.83 4.21 -16.29
N ARG A 70 -9.28 5.01 -15.32
CA ARG A 70 -10.35 6.01 -15.51
C ARG A 70 -9.81 7.30 -16.11
N LEU A 71 -8.65 7.77 -15.64
CA LEU A 71 -8.04 9.01 -16.13
C LEU A 71 -7.54 8.89 -17.58
N GLU A 72 -7.01 7.73 -17.95
CA GLU A 72 -6.51 7.45 -19.29
C GLU A 72 -7.04 6.09 -19.78
N PRO A 73 -8.30 6.01 -20.25
CA PRO A 73 -8.92 4.74 -20.64
C PRO A 73 -8.34 4.14 -21.93
N ARG A 74 -7.57 4.91 -22.70
CA ARG A 74 -6.82 4.46 -23.89
C ARG A 74 -5.57 5.32 -24.08
N PRO A 75 -4.52 4.83 -24.79
CA PRO A 75 -3.24 5.51 -24.85
C PRO A 75 -3.36 6.95 -25.37
N GLY A 76 -2.91 7.92 -24.57
CA GLY A 76 -2.89 9.34 -24.87
C GLY A 76 -4.21 10.08 -24.65
N HIS A 77 -5.32 9.38 -24.38
CA HIS A 77 -6.62 9.99 -24.18
C HIS A 77 -6.87 10.25 -22.70
N TRP A 78 -6.68 11.51 -22.28
CA TRP A 78 -7.01 11.97 -20.94
C TRP A 78 -8.50 12.29 -20.87
N ASP A 79 -9.23 11.57 -20.02
CA ASP A 79 -10.68 11.71 -19.88
C ASP A 79 -11.01 12.91 -18.99
N SER A 80 -11.65 13.94 -19.56
CA SER A 80 -11.97 15.17 -18.83
C SER A 80 -12.97 14.95 -17.70
N ASP A 81 -13.93 14.04 -17.87
CA ASP A 81 -14.96 13.80 -16.88
C ASP A 81 -14.35 13.09 -15.66
N ALA A 82 -13.43 12.13 -15.89
CA ALA A 82 -12.67 11.50 -14.82
C ALA A 82 -11.75 12.50 -14.09
N VAL A 83 -11.12 13.42 -14.82
CA VAL A 83 -10.27 14.47 -14.23
C VAL A 83 -11.08 15.42 -13.36
N ASP A 84 -12.23 15.88 -13.85
CA ASP A 84 -13.13 16.74 -13.09
C ASP A 84 -13.64 16.01 -11.84
N HIS A 85 -13.94 14.71 -11.96
CA HIS A 85 -14.37 13.88 -10.84
C HIS A 85 -13.31 13.79 -9.73
N VAL A 86 -12.06 13.44 -10.08
CA VAL A 86 -10.94 13.37 -9.12
C VAL A 86 -10.68 14.76 -8.52
N SER A 87 -10.72 15.81 -9.33
CA SER A 87 -10.57 17.19 -8.85
C SER A 87 -11.63 17.58 -7.84
N ASP A 88 -12.89 17.20 -8.06
CA ASP A 88 -13.99 17.48 -7.16
C ASP A 88 -13.86 16.72 -5.84
N ILE A 89 -13.42 15.44 -5.87
CA ILE A 89 -13.14 14.66 -4.66
C ILE A 89 -12.04 15.34 -3.83
N LEU A 90 -10.92 15.70 -4.44
CA LEU A 90 -9.79 16.33 -3.74
C LEU A 90 -10.16 17.71 -3.18
N LYS A 91 -10.93 18.51 -3.93
CA LYS A 91 -11.45 19.81 -3.43
C LYS A 91 -12.40 19.61 -2.25
N ALA A 92 -13.32 18.64 -2.34
CA ALA A 92 -14.25 18.33 -1.25
C ALA A 92 -13.50 17.85 0.01
N ALA A 93 -12.41 17.08 -0.15
CA ALA A 93 -11.60 16.61 0.98
C ALA A 93 -10.91 17.80 1.66
N ARG A 94 -10.28 18.68 0.87
CA ARG A 94 -9.68 19.92 1.38
C ARG A 94 -10.71 20.80 2.08
N ASP A 95 -11.90 20.97 1.52
CA ASP A 95 -12.97 21.79 2.10
C ASP A 95 -13.50 21.19 3.42
N ALA A 96 -13.46 19.86 3.56
CA ALA A 96 -13.76 19.15 4.80
C ALA A 96 -12.58 19.13 5.81
N GLY A 97 -11.40 19.64 5.43
CA GLY A 97 -10.20 19.62 6.26
C GLY A 97 -9.52 18.24 6.33
N ILE A 98 -9.69 17.41 5.31
CA ILE A 98 -9.07 16.09 5.18
C ILE A 98 -7.86 16.18 4.24
N ASP A 99 -6.68 15.88 4.76
CA ASP A 99 -5.44 15.79 3.99
C ASP A 99 -5.40 14.51 3.16
N VAL A 100 -5.34 14.62 1.83
CA VAL A 100 -5.30 13.46 0.93
C VAL A 100 -3.87 13.06 0.56
N TRP A 101 -3.50 11.83 0.88
CA TRP A 101 -2.29 11.16 0.40
C TRP A 101 -2.62 10.36 -0.86
N ALA A 102 -2.20 10.85 -2.02
CA ALA A 102 -2.56 10.27 -3.30
C ALA A 102 -1.58 9.16 -3.72
N VAL A 103 -2.13 7.98 -4.01
CA VAL A 103 -1.38 6.84 -4.54
C VAL A 103 -1.57 6.74 -6.05
N LEU A 104 -0.47 6.57 -6.79
CA LEU A 104 -0.51 6.51 -8.26
C LEU A 104 -0.65 5.08 -8.80
N HIS A 105 -0.22 4.08 -8.02
CA HIS A 105 -0.37 2.67 -8.39
C HIS A 105 -0.48 1.77 -7.15
N ASP A 106 -1.59 1.03 -7.07
CA ASP A 106 -1.92 0.08 -5.99
C ASP A 106 -2.79 -1.06 -6.53
N GLY A 107 -2.28 -1.79 -7.53
CA GLY A 107 -2.97 -2.96 -8.10
C GLY A 107 -3.40 -2.76 -9.55
N PRO A 108 -4.69 -2.53 -9.86
CA PRO A 108 -5.16 -2.43 -11.25
C PRO A 108 -4.43 -1.35 -12.05
N LEU A 109 -4.13 -1.66 -13.32
CA LEU A 109 -3.55 -0.74 -14.30
C LEU A 109 -4.46 -0.65 -15.52
N PRO A 110 -4.34 0.40 -16.36
CA PRO A 110 -5.06 0.41 -17.63
C PRO A 110 -4.66 -0.80 -18.48
N GLY A 111 -5.63 -1.54 -19.02
CA GLY A 111 -5.39 -2.72 -19.85
C GLY A 111 -4.52 -2.41 -21.07
N TRP A 112 -4.69 -1.22 -21.68
CA TRP A 112 -3.82 -0.79 -22.78
C TRP A 112 -2.35 -0.62 -22.37
N PHE A 113 -2.09 -0.26 -21.11
CA PHE A 113 -0.73 -0.14 -20.61
C PHE A 113 -0.21 -1.52 -20.25
N SER A 114 -0.91 -2.23 -19.36
CA SER A 114 -0.48 -3.50 -18.78
C SER A 114 -0.44 -4.64 -19.81
N GLU A 115 -1.51 -4.79 -20.60
CA GLU A 115 -1.71 -5.93 -21.51
C GLU A 115 -1.22 -5.62 -22.93
N ASP A 116 -1.66 -4.50 -23.54
CA ASP A 116 -1.32 -4.20 -24.95
C ASP A 116 0.13 -3.73 -25.10
N GLN A 117 0.63 -2.92 -24.17
CA GLN A 117 2.01 -2.39 -24.17
C GLN A 117 2.97 -3.17 -23.27
N ARG A 118 2.51 -4.22 -22.59
CA ARG A 118 3.29 -5.04 -21.64
C ARG A 118 3.79 -4.28 -20.41
N GLY A 119 3.15 -3.18 -20.06
CA GLY A 119 3.32 -2.42 -18.83
C GLY A 119 4.79 -2.15 -18.48
N PHE A 120 5.14 -2.45 -17.23
CA PHE A 120 6.50 -2.31 -16.72
C PHE A 120 7.50 -3.33 -17.29
N ASP A 121 7.04 -4.41 -17.95
CA ASP A 121 7.94 -5.36 -18.61
C ASP A 121 8.48 -4.83 -19.94
N ASP A 122 7.86 -3.78 -20.49
CA ASP A 122 8.39 -3.05 -21.62
C ASP A 122 9.26 -1.86 -21.19
N ALA A 123 10.37 -1.66 -21.90
CA ALA A 123 11.30 -0.57 -21.60
C ALA A 123 10.67 0.81 -21.79
N ASP A 124 9.75 0.96 -22.74
CA ASP A 124 9.03 2.21 -22.98
C ASP A 124 7.97 2.45 -21.89
N GLY A 125 7.45 1.39 -21.29
CA GLY A 125 6.54 1.49 -20.14
C GLY A 125 7.18 2.26 -18.98
N LEU A 126 8.40 1.86 -18.59
CA LEU A 126 9.18 2.56 -17.55
C LEU A 126 9.71 3.93 -18.01
N ARG A 127 10.16 4.07 -19.25
CA ARG A 127 10.90 5.26 -19.70
C ARG A 127 10.03 6.40 -20.24
N LEU A 128 8.85 6.07 -20.74
CA LEU A 128 7.99 7.02 -21.45
C LEU A 128 6.58 7.04 -20.87
N THR A 129 5.91 5.89 -20.82
CA THR A 129 4.47 5.83 -20.52
C THR A 129 4.17 6.17 -19.06
N TRP A 130 4.86 5.52 -18.11
CA TRP A 130 4.72 5.80 -16.68
C TRP A 130 5.11 7.24 -16.32
N PRO A 131 6.30 7.76 -16.71
CA PRO A 131 6.65 9.16 -16.47
C PRO A 131 5.62 10.17 -16.99
N ARG A 132 5.06 9.95 -18.18
CA ARG A 132 4.04 10.84 -18.77
C ARG A 132 2.74 10.84 -17.94
N HIS A 133 2.35 9.68 -17.41
CA HIS A 133 1.20 9.61 -16.51
C HIS A 133 1.46 10.37 -15.22
N VAL A 134 2.61 10.12 -14.57
CA VAL A 134 3.01 10.80 -13.33
C VAL A 134 3.05 12.32 -13.53
N ASP A 135 3.65 12.79 -14.62
CA ASP A 135 3.76 14.22 -14.94
C ASP A 135 2.38 14.88 -15.10
N ARG A 136 1.46 14.24 -15.84
CA ARG A 136 0.08 14.73 -15.98
C ARG A 136 -0.68 14.76 -14.66
N VAL A 137 -0.58 13.71 -13.84
CA VAL A 137 -1.26 13.65 -12.54
C VAL A 137 -0.69 14.72 -11.60
N ALA A 138 0.63 14.89 -11.58
CA ALA A 138 1.30 15.92 -10.79
C ALA A 138 0.87 17.33 -11.21
N GLU A 139 0.87 17.63 -12.51
CA GLU A 139 0.43 18.92 -13.06
C GLU A 139 -1.04 19.20 -12.74
N THR A 140 -1.90 18.18 -12.80
CA THR A 140 -3.35 18.35 -12.64
C THR A 140 -3.78 18.47 -11.18
N PHE A 141 -3.19 17.68 -10.28
CA PHE A 141 -3.69 17.51 -8.92
C PHE A 141 -2.69 17.90 -7.82
N GLY A 142 -1.46 18.31 -8.17
CA GLY A 142 -0.39 18.62 -7.21
C GLY A 142 -0.75 19.68 -6.16
N ASP A 143 -1.58 20.66 -6.52
CA ASP A 143 -2.04 21.71 -5.58
C ASP A 143 -3.19 21.27 -4.65
N LEU A 144 -3.72 20.05 -4.86
CA LEU A 144 -4.88 19.53 -4.14
C LEU A 144 -4.55 18.39 -3.19
N VAL A 145 -3.37 17.78 -3.31
CA VAL A 145 -2.95 16.65 -2.48
C VAL A 145 -1.97 17.08 -1.39
N ALA A 146 -2.02 16.40 -0.25
CA ALA A 146 -1.15 16.65 0.89
C ALA A 146 0.17 15.87 0.80
N ALA A 147 0.19 14.73 0.10
CA ALA A 147 1.40 13.93 -0.15
C ALA A 147 1.20 12.96 -1.33
N TRP A 148 2.30 12.44 -1.85
CA TRP A 148 2.31 11.42 -2.90
C TRP A 148 2.88 10.09 -2.43
N VAL A 149 2.31 9.00 -2.92
CA VAL A 149 2.90 7.65 -2.86
C VAL A 149 2.94 7.08 -4.28
N PRO A 150 4.13 6.99 -4.92
CA PRO A 150 4.20 6.59 -6.32
C PRO A 150 3.68 5.17 -6.58
N ILE A 151 4.12 4.19 -5.80
CA ILE A 151 3.73 2.79 -5.92
C ILE A 151 3.56 2.23 -4.51
N LEU A 152 2.39 1.68 -4.21
CA LEU A 152 2.14 0.95 -2.97
C LEU A 152 2.57 -0.52 -3.15
N ASP A 153 3.19 -1.07 -2.11
CA ASP A 153 3.58 -2.48 -2.01
C ASP A 153 4.26 -3.07 -3.27
N PRO A 154 5.35 -2.45 -3.79
CA PRO A 154 6.02 -2.93 -5.01
C PRO A 154 6.50 -4.38 -4.93
N TYR A 155 6.85 -4.88 -3.73
CA TYR A 155 7.17 -6.30 -3.54
C TYR A 155 5.97 -7.20 -3.80
N THR A 156 4.82 -6.91 -3.17
CA THR A 156 3.55 -7.63 -3.41
C THR A 156 3.14 -7.57 -4.87
N ARG A 157 3.26 -6.41 -5.53
CA ARG A 157 2.92 -6.28 -6.96
C ARG A 157 3.81 -7.16 -7.85
N ALA A 158 5.12 -7.18 -7.62
CA ALA A 158 6.01 -8.10 -8.33
C ALA A 158 5.72 -9.58 -7.99
N LEU A 159 5.40 -9.89 -6.73
CA LEU A 159 5.09 -11.23 -6.26
C LEU A 159 3.84 -11.78 -6.96
N GLU A 160 2.73 -11.03 -6.92
CA GLU A 160 1.44 -11.39 -7.52
C GLU A 160 1.54 -11.50 -9.04
N GLY A 161 2.24 -10.57 -9.68
CA GLY A 161 2.35 -10.49 -11.13
C GLY A 161 3.37 -11.44 -11.77
N HIS A 162 4.48 -11.75 -11.07
CA HIS A 162 5.65 -12.39 -11.68
C HIS A 162 6.20 -13.63 -10.97
N LEU A 163 5.80 -13.90 -9.72
CA LEU A 163 6.17 -15.15 -9.03
C LEU A 163 4.99 -16.09 -8.85
N VAL A 164 3.90 -15.59 -8.28
CA VAL A 164 2.65 -16.34 -8.08
C VAL A 164 1.83 -16.37 -9.37
N GLY A 165 1.81 -15.24 -10.10
CA GLY A 165 1.02 -15.10 -11.32
C GLY A 165 -0.50 -15.07 -11.07
N SER A 166 -0.93 -14.62 -9.89
CA SER A 166 -2.35 -14.50 -9.51
C SER A 166 -3.02 -13.23 -10.04
N ARG A 167 -2.23 -12.25 -10.50
CA ARG A 167 -2.70 -11.00 -11.10
C ARG A 167 -1.94 -10.72 -12.40
N PRO A 168 -2.45 -9.84 -13.29
CA PRO A 168 -1.69 -9.39 -14.45
C PRO A 168 -0.28 -8.95 -14.04
N PRO A 169 0.76 -9.31 -14.82
CA PRO A 169 0.72 -9.96 -16.14
C PRO A 169 0.69 -11.51 -16.13
N TYR A 170 0.30 -12.15 -15.03
CA TYR A 170 0.12 -13.61 -14.88
C TYR A 170 1.38 -14.43 -15.16
N LYS A 171 2.54 -13.91 -14.79
CA LYS A 171 3.81 -14.61 -14.92
C LYS A 171 4.08 -15.38 -13.63
N ALA A 172 4.31 -16.68 -13.75
CA ALA A 172 4.71 -17.54 -12.64
C ALA A 172 6.17 -17.98 -12.82
N GLU A 173 7.07 -17.00 -12.90
CA GLU A 173 8.47 -17.19 -13.31
C GLU A 173 9.44 -16.53 -12.33
N PRO A 174 10.15 -17.29 -11.47
CA PRO A 174 11.03 -16.70 -10.45
C PRO A 174 12.11 -15.74 -10.97
N GLY A 175 12.64 -15.98 -12.18
CA GLY A 175 13.59 -15.04 -12.81
C GLY A 175 12.96 -13.69 -13.16
N LYS A 176 11.69 -13.69 -13.58
CA LYS A 176 10.94 -12.49 -13.92
C LYS A 176 10.53 -11.69 -12.70
N PHE A 177 10.28 -12.35 -11.58
CA PHE A 177 10.02 -11.69 -10.30
C PHE A 177 11.13 -10.71 -9.90
N LEU A 178 12.39 -11.12 -9.99
CA LEU A 178 13.52 -10.24 -9.63
C LEU A 178 13.63 -9.03 -10.57
N GLU A 179 13.44 -9.25 -11.87
CA GLU A 179 13.44 -8.19 -12.89
C GLU A 179 12.29 -7.19 -12.67
N ALA A 180 11.09 -7.70 -12.35
CA ALA A 180 9.92 -6.90 -12.06
C ALA A 180 10.09 -6.08 -10.78
N LEU A 181 10.58 -6.69 -9.70
CA LEU A 181 10.84 -6.00 -8.44
C LEU A 181 11.83 -4.84 -8.63
N HIS A 182 12.95 -5.10 -9.30
CA HIS A 182 13.92 -4.07 -9.68
C HIS A 182 13.28 -2.96 -10.53
N THR A 183 12.38 -3.31 -11.45
CA THR A 183 11.71 -2.34 -12.33
C THR A 183 10.71 -1.47 -11.58
N LEU A 184 9.95 -2.04 -10.63
CA LEU A 184 9.02 -1.28 -9.80
C LEU A 184 9.75 -0.33 -8.84
N HIS A 185 10.90 -0.73 -8.28
CA HIS A 185 11.75 0.20 -7.51
C HIS A 185 12.18 1.40 -8.37
N ARG A 186 12.62 1.14 -9.61
CA ARG A 186 12.97 2.21 -10.56
C ARG A 186 11.78 3.06 -10.96
N ALA A 187 10.61 2.48 -11.18
CA ALA A 187 9.39 3.20 -11.52
C ALA A 187 8.97 4.15 -10.38
N SER A 188 9.06 3.68 -9.12
CA SER A 188 8.82 4.50 -7.94
C SER A 188 9.79 5.68 -7.87
N PHE A 189 11.08 5.44 -8.13
CA PHE A 189 12.08 6.50 -8.12
C PHE A 189 11.92 7.53 -9.25
N GLU A 190 11.64 7.08 -10.48
CA GLU A 190 11.40 8.00 -11.60
C GLU A 190 10.17 8.87 -11.36
N ALA A 191 9.13 8.30 -10.75
CA ALA A 191 7.96 9.08 -10.33
C ALA A 191 8.34 10.10 -9.25
N ASN A 192 9.09 9.71 -8.21
CA ASN A 192 9.59 10.64 -7.19
C ASN A 192 10.38 11.80 -7.80
N ARG A 193 11.22 11.54 -8.81
CA ARG A 193 12.02 12.58 -9.50
C ARG A 193 11.13 13.64 -10.16
N LEU A 194 9.96 13.26 -10.67
CA LEU A 194 8.98 14.18 -11.25
C LEU A 194 8.19 14.90 -10.17
N LEU A 195 7.67 14.15 -9.18
CA LEU A 195 6.79 14.66 -8.14
C LEU A 195 7.48 15.66 -7.20
N ARG A 196 8.77 15.46 -6.88
CA ARG A 196 9.55 16.36 -6.01
C ARG A 196 9.79 17.75 -6.60
N SER A 197 9.38 18.00 -7.84
CA SER A 197 9.38 19.34 -8.43
C SER A 197 8.23 20.21 -7.90
N GLY A 198 7.18 19.59 -7.35
CA GLY A 198 6.07 20.25 -6.68
C GLY A 198 6.30 20.47 -5.18
N THR A 199 5.25 20.93 -4.49
CA THR A 199 5.27 21.16 -3.04
C THR A 199 4.91 19.96 -2.16
N PRO A 200 4.01 19.03 -2.54
CA PRO A 200 3.66 17.91 -1.68
C PRO A 200 4.85 16.96 -1.49
N PRO A 201 5.11 16.49 -0.25
CA PRO A 201 6.15 15.51 0.00
C PRO A 201 5.83 14.17 -0.66
N VAL A 202 6.89 13.42 -0.98
CA VAL A 202 6.78 12.08 -1.57
C VAL A 202 7.24 11.03 -0.57
N ALA A 203 6.38 10.03 -0.32
CA ALA A 203 6.70 8.86 0.48
C ALA A 203 6.98 7.65 -0.43
N VAL A 204 8.12 6.97 -0.22
CA VAL A 204 8.31 5.61 -0.73
C VAL A 204 7.41 4.64 0.02
N CYS A 205 7.10 3.47 -0.54
CA CYS A 205 6.40 2.41 0.18
C CYS A 205 7.26 1.14 0.26
N ILE A 206 7.60 0.75 1.49
CA ILE A 206 8.18 -0.56 1.80
C ILE A 206 7.05 -1.47 2.27
N ASP A 207 6.79 -2.56 1.55
CA ASP A 207 5.90 -3.62 2.03
C ASP A 207 6.58 -4.39 3.18
N THR A 208 6.10 -4.18 4.41
CA THR A 208 6.69 -4.80 5.60
C THR A 208 5.81 -5.91 6.14
N CYS A 209 6.41 -7.09 6.24
CA CYS A 209 5.83 -8.25 6.91
C CYS A 209 6.99 -9.04 7.50
N PRO A 210 7.19 -8.99 8.83
CA PRO A 210 8.15 -9.84 9.51
C PRO A 210 7.86 -11.31 9.18
N VAL A 211 8.90 -12.01 8.73
CA VAL A 211 8.84 -13.43 8.41
C VAL A 211 9.72 -14.17 9.39
N GLU A 212 9.15 -15.16 10.08
CA GLU A 212 9.85 -15.97 11.08
C GLU A 212 10.00 -17.41 10.60
N PRO A 213 11.10 -18.11 10.94
CA PRO A 213 11.31 -19.47 10.48
C PRO A 213 10.40 -20.44 11.23
N GLY A 214 9.57 -21.15 10.48
CA GLY A 214 8.70 -22.20 10.99
C GLY A 214 9.42 -23.53 11.11
N VAL A 215 9.02 -24.32 12.11
CA VAL A 215 9.60 -25.63 12.39
C VAL A 215 8.47 -26.62 12.67
N MET A 216 8.29 -27.61 11.78
CA MET A 216 7.28 -28.67 11.92
C MET A 216 7.84 -29.88 12.69
N SER A 217 9.14 -30.14 12.58
CA SER A 217 9.83 -31.22 13.32
C SER A 217 11.04 -30.67 14.09
N ARG A 218 11.50 -31.38 15.13
CA ARG A 218 12.68 -30.94 15.91
C ARG A 218 14.02 -31.18 15.21
N GLU A 219 14.02 -31.51 13.91
CA GLU A 219 15.23 -31.80 13.15
C GLU A 219 16.04 -30.52 12.90
N PRO A 220 17.34 -30.46 13.27
CA PRO A 220 18.17 -29.26 13.10
C PRO A 220 18.27 -28.75 11.66
N ASP A 221 18.30 -29.65 10.68
CA ASP A 221 18.44 -29.31 9.27
C ASP A 221 17.21 -28.54 8.72
N GLU A 222 16.02 -28.84 9.26
CA GLU A 222 14.77 -28.17 8.87
C GLU A 222 14.81 -26.71 9.31
N ARG A 223 15.17 -26.45 10.57
CA ARG A 223 15.25 -25.10 11.13
C ARG A 223 16.28 -24.24 10.38
N ASP A 224 17.42 -24.83 10.02
CA ASP A 224 18.46 -24.15 9.25
C ASP A 224 18.00 -23.84 7.82
N ALA A 225 17.25 -24.74 7.19
CA ALA A 225 16.67 -24.53 5.87
C ALA A 225 15.56 -23.46 5.87
N ALA A 226 14.70 -23.42 6.89
CA ALA A 226 13.70 -22.38 7.07
C ALA A 226 14.35 -21.01 7.27
N ARG A 227 15.36 -20.91 8.15
CA ARG A 227 16.10 -19.67 8.40
C ARG A 227 16.73 -19.09 7.14
N LYS A 228 17.41 -19.91 6.33
CA LYS A 228 18.01 -19.45 5.07
C LYS A 228 16.98 -18.91 4.07
N ARG A 229 15.79 -19.51 4.02
CA ARG A 229 14.69 -19.00 3.19
C ARG A 229 14.16 -17.68 3.70
N VAL A 230 13.94 -17.56 5.01
CA VAL A 230 13.53 -16.30 5.65
C VAL A 230 14.54 -15.19 5.36
N GLU A 231 15.84 -15.45 5.54
CA GLU A 231 16.89 -14.48 5.20
C GLU A 231 16.86 -14.06 3.73
N SER A 232 16.49 -14.96 2.82
CA SER A 232 16.39 -14.66 1.38
C SER A 232 15.17 -13.77 1.08
N VAL A 233 14.01 -14.09 1.66
CA VAL A 233 12.78 -13.29 1.52
C VAL A 233 12.96 -11.92 2.15
N ASP A 234 13.52 -11.85 3.35
CA ASP A 234 13.78 -10.60 4.07
C ASP A 234 14.73 -9.68 3.29
N ARG A 235 15.78 -10.23 2.68
CA ARG A 235 16.69 -9.46 1.80
C ARG A 235 15.99 -8.89 0.58
N LEU A 236 15.02 -9.60 0.01
CA LEU A 236 14.28 -9.13 -1.16
C LEU A 236 13.20 -8.10 -0.80
N ARG A 237 12.47 -8.33 0.29
CA ARG A 237 11.31 -7.53 0.72
C ARG A 237 11.72 -6.26 1.47
N PHE A 238 12.66 -6.36 2.41
CA PHE A 238 13.14 -5.23 3.24
C PHE A 238 14.57 -4.83 2.90
N GLY A 239 15.49 -5.80 2.80
CA GLY A 239 16.93 -5.53 2.67
C GLY A 239 17.32 -4.76 1.40
N SER A 240 16.56 -4.94 0.31
CA SER A 240 16.72 -4.22 -0.95
C SER A 240 16.61 -2.70 -0.78
N TRP A 241 15.75 -2.24 0.14
CA TRP A 241 15.51 -0.82 0.42
C TRP A 241 16.63 -0.15 1.21
N ILE A 242 17.38 -0.90 2.02
CA ILE A 242 18.39 -0.33 2.92
C ILE A 242 19.45 0.42 2.10
N ARG A 243 20.05 -0.27 1.12
CA ARG A 243 21.08 0.34 0.25
C ARG A 243 20.48 1.28 -0.78
N GLU A 244 19.26 1.03 -1.21
CA GLU A 244 18.56 1.92 -2.13
C GLU A 244 18.37 3.31 -1.52
N LEU A 245 17.82 3.39 -0.31
CA LEU A 245 17.51 4.67 0.32
C LEU A 245 18.73 5.35 0.95
N ASN A 246 19.73 4.59 1.43
CA ASN A 246 20.93 5.16 2.06
C ASN A 246 22.05 5.45 1.05
N ASP A 247 22.30 4.53 0.11
CA ASP A 247 23.45 4.58 -0.79
C ASP A 247 23.07 4.89 -2.24
N GLY A 248 21.78 4.87 -2.58
CA GLY A 248 21.32 5.05 -3.96
C GLY A 248 21.55 3.82 -4.85
N VAL A 249 21.68 2.63 -4.26
CA VAL A 249 21.96 1.39 -4.99
C VAL A 249 20.79 0.43 -4.89
N ILE A 250 20.17 0.12 -6.02
CA ILE A 250 19.17 -0.95 -6.11
C ILE A 250 19.91 -2.29 -6.08
N SER A 251 19.76 -3.01 -4.97
CA SER A 251 20.47 -4.26 -4.67
C SER A 251 19.49 -5.42 -4.50
N ILE A 252 18.98 -5.95 -5.61
CA ILE A 252 18.12 -7.14 -5.63
C ILE A 252 18.99 -8.41 -5.72
N PRO A 253 18.97 -9.31 -4.71
CA PRO A 253 19.69 -10.58 -4.76
C PRO A 253 19.39 -11.37 -6.04
N GLY A 254 20.44 -11.80 -6.75
CA GLY A 254 20.34 -12.52 -8.02
C GLY A 254 20.45 -11.64 -9.27
N LEU A 255 20.41 -10.31 -9.13
CA LEU A 255 20.70 -9.36 -10.19
C LEU A 255 22.00 -8.59 -9.91
N ALA A 256 22.56 -7.98 -10.96
CA ALA A 256 23.65 -7.04 -10.80
C ALA A 256 23.15 -5.77 -10.09
N GLU A 257 23.90 -5.31 -9.10
CA GLU A 257 23.63 -4.04 -8.42
C GLU A 257 23.65 -2.88 -9.42
N ARG A 258 22.76 -1.91 -9.19
CA ARG A 258 22.69 -0.70 -10.01
C ARG A 258 22.66 0.53 -9.12
N GLU A 259 23.70 1.33 -9.21
CA GLU A 259 23.72 2.69 -8.67
C GLU A 259 22.84 3.59 -9.54
N ILE A 260 21.96 4.35 -8.90
CA ILE A 260 21.05 5.29 -9.54
C ILE A 260 21.35 6.68 -8.98
N ASP A 261 21.76 7.58 -9.87
CA ASP A 261 22.12 8.95 -9.48
C ASP A 261 20.93 9.68 -8.82
N GLY A 262 21.22 10.29 -7.67
CA GLY A 262 20.23 11.04 -6.89
C GLY A 262 19.15 10.20 -6.19
N LEU A 263 19.28 8.88 -6.09
CA LEU A 263 18.35 8.00 -5.35
C LEU A 263 18.55 8.04 -3.83
N ALA A 264 19.78 8.14 -3.36
CA ALA A 264 20.09 8.22 -1.94
C ALA A 264 19.37 9.41 -1.29
N GLY A 265 18.53 9.14 -0.28
CA GLY A 265 17.76 10.16 0.43
C GLY A 265 16.73 10.91 -0.42
N ALA A 266 16.33 10.38 -1.59
CA ALA A 266 15.54 11.13 -2.57
C ALA A 266 14.08 11.37 -2.21
N TYR A 267 13.51 10.53 -1.35
CA TYR A 267 12.13 10.65 -0.87
C TYR A 267 12.08 11.59 0.34
N ASP A 268 10.93 12.17 0.66
CA ASP A 268 10.76 12.99 1.87
C ASP A 268 10.47 12.12 3.10
N LEU A 269 9.71 11.04 2.91
CA LEU A 269 9.35 10.08 3.95
C LEU A 269 9.67 8.64 3.54
N VAL A 270 9.97 7.82 4.54
CA VAL A 270 10.00 6.36 4.41
C VAL A 270 8.62 5.84 4.81
N GLY A 271 7.76 5.62 3.83
CA GLY A 271 6.46 4.99 4.06
C GLY A 271 6.56 3.47 4.07
N PHE A 272 5.66 2.82 4.80
CA PHE A 272 5.59 1.37 4.89
C PHE A 272 4.16 0.88 5.15
N THR A 273 3.82 -0.32 4.70
CA THR A 273 2.57 -1.01 5.03
C THR A 273 2.84 -2.17 5.98
N TYR A 274 1.89 -2.47 6.87
CA TYR A 274 2.03 -3.54 7.85
C TYR A 274 0.67 -4.20 8.12
N ARG A 275 0.55 -5.49 7.77
CA ARG A 275 -0.70 -6.28 7.96
C ARG A 275 -0.52 -7.48 8.88
N GLY A 276 0.65 -7.62 9.50
CA GLY A 276 0.96 -8.70 10.43
C GLY A 276 2.24 -9.45 10.11
N GLY A 277 2.40 -10.61 10.76
CA GLY A 277 3.56 -11.48 10.63
C GLY A 277 3.24 -12.76 9.85
N SER A 278 4.27 -13.39 9.29
CA SER A 278 4.14 -14.71 8.67
C SER A 278 5.23 -15.65 9.14
N THR A 279 4.93 -16.93 9.10
CA THR A 279 5.90 -18.01 9.29
C THR A 279 6.25 -18.59 7.93
N LEU A 280 7.54 -18.90 7.69
CA LEU A 280 8.00 -19.59 6.48
C LEU A 280 8.70 -20.89 6.85
N PHE A 281 8.20 -22.01 6.32
CA PHE A 281 8.71 -23.35 6.61
C PHE A 281 9.79 -23.81 5.63
N ALA A 282 10.48 -24.89 5.99
CA ALA A 282 11.56 -25.47 5.18
C ALA A 282 11.08 -26.17 3.89
N ASP A 283 9.79 -26.37 3.70
CA ASP A 283 9.21 -26.85 2.44
C ASP A 283 8.75 -25.69 1.54
N GLY A 284 8.82 -24.45 2.04
CA GLY A 284 8.37 -23.24 1.34
C GLY A 284 6.92 -22.86 1.59
N THR A 285 6.18 -23.64 2.40
CA THR A 285 4.83 -23.26 2.83
C THR A 285 4.90 -22.09 3.82
N THR A 286 3.80 -21.33 3.90
CA THR A 286 3.66 -20.20 4.81
C THR A 286 2.54 -20.45 5.82
N GLY A 287 2.64 -19.82 6.98
CA GLY A 287 1.59 -19.83 8.01
C GLY A 287 1.52 -18.48 8.74
N PRO A 288 0.59 -18.32 9.71
CA PRO A 288 0.53 -17.12 10.53
C PRO A 288 1.78 -17.00 11.42
N TYR A 289 2.09 -15.78 11.84
CA TYR A 289 3.00 -15.57 12.96
C TYR A 289 2.38 -14.62 14.00
N PRO A 290 2.37 -15.00 15.30
CA PRO A 290 2.76 -16.31 15.85
C PRO A 290 1.97 -17.50 15.26
N LEU A 291 2.48 -18.73 15.41
CA LEU A 291 1.91 -19.93 14.76
C LEU A 291 0.45 -20.23 15.16
N ASP A 292 0.05 -19.79 16.34
CA ASP A 292 -1.30 -19.91 16.89
C ASP A 292 -2.14 -18.63 16.72
N ALA A 293 -1.62 -17.63 15.99
CA ALA A 293 -2.35 -16.39 15.76
C ALA A 293 -3.62 -16.64 14.94
N PRO A 294 -4.73 -15.98 15.28
CA PRO A 294 -5.93 -16.01 14.46
C PRO A 294 -5.64 -15.41 13.08
N VAL A 295 -6.20 -16.05 12.04
CA VAL A 295 -6.07 -15.63 10.65
C VAL A 295 -7.38 -15.01 10.21
N ALA A 296 -7.31 -13.77 9.73
CA ALA A 296 -8.44 -13.07 9.18
C ALA A 296 -8.91 -13.74 7.87
N PRO A 297 -10.20 -13.60 7.48
CA PRO A 297 -10.71 -14.11 6.21
C PRO A 297 -9.90 -13.75 4.94
N ASP A 298 -9.16 -12.64 4.95
CA ASP A 298 -8.27 -12.23 3.85
C ASP A 298 -6.89 -12.91 3.89
N GLY A 299 -6.65 -13.81 4.84
CA GLY A 299 -5.43 -14.58 4.99
C GLY A 299 -4.33 -13.91 5.84
N HIS A 300 -4.52 -12.67 6.29
CA HIS A 300 -3.55 -12.00 7.15
C HIS A 300 -3.68 -12.43 8.61
N ALA A 301 -2.55 -12.42 9.33
CA ALA A 301 -2.49 -12.69 10.76
C ALA A 301 -2.02 -11.42 11.49
N PRO A 302 -2.94 -10.57 11.97
CA PRO A 302 -2.59 -9.34 12.66
C PRO A 302 -1.68 -9.61 13.87
N TRP A 303 -0.60 -8.84 13.97
CA TRP A 303 0.35 -8.92 15.08
C TRP A 303 0.77 -7.51 15.50
N THR A 304 0.12 -6.94 16.51
CA THR A 304 0.29 -5.52 16.86
C THR A 304 1.69 -5.24 17.40
N GLU A 305 2.27 -6.09 18.24
CA GLU A 305 3.64 -5.88 18.74
C GLU A 305 4.69 -5.94 17.60
N GLY A 306 4.40 -6.70 16.54
CA GLY A 306 5.25 -6.78 15.36
C GLY A 306 5.31 -5.47 14.57
N LEU A 307 4.28 -4.62 14.67
CA LEU A 307 4.32 -3.27 14.12
C LEU A 307 5.39 -2.44 14.85
N GLY A 308 5.45 -2.51 16.18
CA GLY A 308 6.47 -1.85 16.97
C GLY A 308 7.89 -2.33 16.66
N VAL A 309 8.07 -3.65 16.47
CA VAL A 309 9.34 -4.24 16.01
C VAL A 309 9.73 -3.66 14.64
N THR A 310 8.79 -3.57 13.72
CA THR A 310 9.00 -3.03 12.37
C THR A 310 9.38 -1.56 12.39
N ILE A 311 8.69 -0.74 13.20
CA ILE A 311 9.00 0.69 13.33
C ILE A 311 10.43 0.91 13.86
N ARG A 312 10.84 0.18 14.90
CA ARG A 312 12.22 0.27 15.42
C ARG A 312 13.24 -0.18 14.38
N ARG A 313 12.96 -1.27 13.67
CA ARG A 313 13.83 -1.75 12.58
C ARG A 313 13.99 -0.70 11.47
N LEU A 314 12.92 -0.01 11.10
CA LEU A 314 12.97 1.10 10.15
C LEU A 314 13.84 2.24 10.70
N ALA A 315 13.66 2.64 11.95
CA ALA A 315 14.45 3.69 12.60
C ALA A 315 15.95 3.35 12.66
N ASP A 316 16.29 2.09 12.97
CA ASP A 316 17.68 1.62 13.04
C ASP A 316 18.38 1.65 11.66
N ASN A 317 17.65 1.34 10.58
CA ASN A 317 18.21 1.29 9.23
C ASN A 317 18.14 2.65 8.49
N PHE A 318 17.26 3.54 8.92
CA PHE A 318 17.01 4.85 8.32
C PHE A 318 17.03 5.96 9.39
N PRO A 319 18.16 6.16 10.09
CA PRO A 319 18.23 7.05 11.24
C PRO A 319 17.91 8.50 10.87
N GLY A 320 17.08 9.15 11.69
CA GLY A 320 16.67 10.55 11.51
C GLY A 320 15.66 10.79 10.38
N ARG A 321 15.18 9.74 9.71
CA ARG A 321 14.14 9.84 8.69
C ARG A 321 12.75 9.93 9.33
N LYS A 322 11.81 10.53 8.61
CA LYS A 322 10.39 10.55 8.98
C LYS A 322 9.70 9.34 8.36
N PHE A 323 8.79 8.74 9.11
CA PHE A 323 8.05 7.55 8.70
C PHE A 323 6.56 7.86 8.54
N ALA A 324 5.90 7.04 7.71
CA ALA A 324 4.44 7.01 7.61
C ALA A 324 3.96 5.56 7.46
N LEU A 325 3.04 5.13 8.31
CA LEU A 325 2.36 3.85 8.16
C LEU A 325 1.26 4.02 7.10
N LEU A 326 1.57 3.66 5.86
CA LEU A 326 0.72 3.85 4.69
C LEU A 326 -0.51 2.94 4.67
N GLY A 327 -0.50 1.87 5.46
CA GLY A 327 -1.63 0.95 5.54
C GLY A 327 -1.44 -0.10 6.62
N THR A 328 -2.44 -0.24 7.47
CA THR A 328 -2.64 -1.37 8.40
C THR A 328 -4.14 -1.58 8.59
N GLY A 329 -4.61 -2.80 8.78
CA GLY A 329 -6.04 -3.06 8.76
C GLY A 329 -6.43 -4.45 9.22
N LEU A 330 -7.74 -4.70 9.20
CA LEU A 330 -8.34 -6.00 9.49
C LEU A 330 -9.64 -6.18 8.72
N THR A 331 -9.67 -7.20 7.85
CA THR A 331 -10.89 -7.71 7.22
C THR A 331 -11.52 -8.77 8.13
N ALA A 332 -12.55 -8.41 8.92
CA ALA A 332 -13.22 -9.33 9.86
C ALA A 332 -14.66 -8.91 10.17
N ALA A 333 -15.52 -9.88 10.48
CA ALA A 333 -16.91 -9.58 10.88
C ALA A 333 -16.98 -8.96 12.28
N GLU A 334 -16.05 -9.32 13.16
CA GLU A 334 -16.02 -8.95 14.56
C GLU A 334 -15.33 -7.59 14.77
N ASP A 335 -16.12 -6.55 15.10
CA ASP A 335 -15.57 -5.23 15.40
C ASP A 335 -14.73 -5.19 16.69
N ASP A 336 -14.98 -6.08 17.64
CA ASP A 336 -14.16 -6.18 18.86
C ASP A 336 -12.70 -6.53 18.51
N TRP A 337 -12.49 -7.44 17.55
CA TRP A 337 -11.14 -7.79 17.07
C TRP A 337 -10.52 -6.63 16.29
N ARG A 338 -11.32 -5.92 15.49
CA ARG A 338 -10.89 -4.70 14.80
C ARG A 338 -10.41 -3.63 15.79
N ALA A 339 -11.20 -3.39 16.84
CA ALA A 339 -10.87 -2.44 17.89
C ALA A 339 -9.59 -2.85 18.64
N GLU A 340 -9.38 -4.13 18.91
CA GLU A 340 -8.15 -4.64 19.54
C GLU A 340 -6.91 -4.39 18.67
N VAL A 341 -6.97 -4.75 17.37
CA VAL A 341 -5.85 -4.54 16.44
C VAL A 341 -5.55 -3.05 16.27
N LEU A 342 -6.58 -2.22 16.10
CA LEU A 342 -6.42 -0.77 15.97
C LEU A 342 -5.85 -0.14 17.25
N ALA A 343 -6.36 -0.51 18.43
CA ALA A 343 -5.84 -0.01 19.70
C ALA A 343 -4.38 -0.41 19.93
N GLY A 344 -4.00 -1.64 19.57
CA GLY A 344 -2.60 -2.08 19.62
C GLY A 344 -1.70 -1.30 18.66
N SER A 345 -2.17 -1.03 17.44
CA SER A 345 -1.41 -0.24 16.48
C SER A 345 -1.26 1.24 16.89
N LEU A 346 -2.30 1.83 17.48
CA LEU A 346 -2.24 3.16 18.11
C LEU A 346 -1.19 3.19 19.22
N LEU A 347 -1.17 2.16 20.09
CA LEU A 347 -0.19 2.05 21.16
C LEU A 347 1.25 1.93 20.65
N GLU A 348 1.50 1.12 19.61
CA GLU A 348 2.87 0.98 19.07
C GLU A 348 3.35 2.25 18.36
N THR A 349 2.47 2.98 17.66
CA THR A 349 2.83 4.29 17.09
C THR A 349 3.06 5.36 18.16
N GLN A 350 2.33 5.31 19.28
CA GLN A 350 2.61 6.16 20.45
C GLN A 350 3.96 5.82 21.09
N ARG A 351 4.25 4.53 21.30
CA ARG A 351 5.55 4.09 21.84
C ARG A 351 6.71 4.54 20.96
N ALA A 352 6.55 4.48 19.64
CA ALA A 352 7.53 5.02 18.71
C ALA A 352 7.79 6.52 18.95
N ALA A 353 6.73 7.32 19.15
CA ALA A 353 6.88 8.74 19.46
C ALA A 353 7.55 9.01 20.82
N ASP A 354 7.24 8.19 21.83
CA ASP A 354 7.90 8.23 23.14
C ASP A 354 9.41 7.92 23.03
N ASP A 355 9.77 7.01 22.11
CA ASP A 355 11.14 6.63 21.75
C ASP A 355 11.81 7.60 20.74
N ASP A 356 11.18 8.75 20.45
CA ASP A 356 11.67 9.79 19.52
C ASP A 356 11.78 9.33 18.05
N ILE A 357 11.00 8.31 17.67
CA ILE A 357 10.86 7.84 16.29
C ILE A 357 9.67 8.55 15.63
N ALA A 358 9.97 9.38 14.64
CA ALA A 358 8.99 10.25 13.98
C ALA A 358 8.08 9.52 12.97
N VAL A 359 7.13 8.73 13.46
CA VAL A 359 5.98 8.26 12.65
C VAL A 359 4.97 9.39 12.56
N THR A 360 4.91 10.08 11.43
CA THR A 360 4.13 11.32 11.29
C THR A 360 2.67 11.07 10.96
N HIS A 361 2.38 10.03 10.19
CA HIS A 361 1.05 9.66 9.73
C HIS A 361 0.88 8.14 9.78
N ALA A 362 -0.35 7.70 10.02
CA ALA A 362 -0.74 6.31 9.97
C ALA A 362 -2.14 6.19 9.35
N PHE A 363 -2.38 5.16 8.54
CA PHE A 363 -3.67 4.98 7.86
C PHE A 363 -4.26 3.60 8.15
N TRP A 364 -5.50 3.59 8.63
CA TRP A 364 -6.29 2.38 8.82
C TRP A 364 -7.00 1.95 7.53
N GLU A 365 -6.82 0.70 7.14
CA GLU A 365 -7.46 0.02 6.00
C GLU A 365 -8.66 -0.81 6.53
N SER A 366 -9.92 -0.44 6.29
CA SER A 366 -10.42 0.72 5.53
C SER A 366 -11.29 1.66 6.36
N GLY A 367 -11.61 2.82 5.78
CA GLY A 367 -12.55 3.76 6.42
C GLY A 367 -13.98 3.23 6.42
N ILE A 368 -14.54 3.05 5.23
CA ILE A 368 -15.89 2.54 4.99
C ILE A 368 -15.77 1.17 4.36
N ASP A 369 -16.59 0.22 4.81
CA ASP A 369 -16.65 -1.12 4.22
C ASP A 369 -16.63 -1.07 2.70
N GLY A 370 -15.58 -1.64 2.14
CA GLY A 370 -15.28 -1.63 0.74
C GLY A 370 -15.32 -3.02 0.15
N TRP A 371 -14.66 -3.12 -1.00
CA TRP A 371 -14.38 -4.38 -1.67
C TRP A 371 -12.93 -4.79 -1.41
N THR A 372 -12.70 -6.06 -1.08
CA THR A 372 -11.36 -6.65 -1.08
C THR A 372 -11.24 -7.74 -2.14
N PRO A 373 -10.06 -7.96 -2.74
CA PRO A 373 -9.88 -9.04 -3.70
C PRO A 373 -10.15 -10.44 -3.13
N GLU A 374 -9.85 -10.64 -1.85
CA GLU A 374 -9.93 -11.94 -1.17
C GLU A 374 -11.35 -12.28 -0.69
N CYS A 375 -12.12 -11.27 -0.27
CA CYS A 375 -13.43 -11.47 0.37
C CYS A 375 -14.59 -10.79 -0.38
N GLY A 376 -14.32 -10.02 -1.44
CA GLY A 376 -15.34 -9.23 -2.12
C GLY A 376 -16.02 -8.27 -1.16
N PHE A 377 -17.33 -8.42 -0.99
CA PHE A 377 -18.15 -7.66 -0.05
C PHE A 377 -18.66 -8.49 1.13
N ASP A 378 -18.27 -9.76 1.23
CA ASP A 378 -18.83 -10.71 2.19
C ASP A 378 -18.31 -10.48 3.61
N VAL A 379 -17.13 -9.86 3.74
CA VAL A 379 -16.48 -9.62 5.03
C VAL A 379 -16.19 -8.11 5.18
N PRO A 380 -16.63 -7.48 6.29
CA PRO A 380 -16.34 -6.09 6.58
C PRO A 380 -14.84 -5.80 6.80
N ASP A 381 -14.35 -4.69 6.26
CA ASP A 381 -12.98 -4.19 6.42
C ASP A 381 -12.92 -2.76 7.00
N GLY A 382 -14.06 -2.06 7.03
CA GLY A 382 -14.16 -0.67 7.44
C GLY A 382 -14.32 -0.45 8.95
N VAL A 383 -14.04 0.77 9.42
CA VAL A 383 -14.52 1.25 10.73
C VAL A 383 -15.93 1.85 10.65
N PHE A 384 -16.42 2.14 9.44
CA PHE A 384 -17.82 2.45 9.12
C PHE A 384 -18.40 1.34 8.26
N ASP A 385 -19.67 1.00 8.48
CA ASP A 385 -20.37 0.08 7.58
C ASP A 385 -20.72 0.76 6.23
N ARG A 386 -21.19 -0.02 5.26
CA ARG A 386 -21.62 0.50 3.95
C ARG A 386 -22.78 1.51 4.01
N SER A 387 -23.54 1.51 5.09
CA SER A 387 -24.61 2.48 5.35
C SER A 387 -24.11 3.71 6.13
N ARG A 388 -22.77 3.86 6.26
CA ARG A 388 -22.08 4.96 6.93
C ARG A 388 -22.34 5.01 8.44
N ASN A 389 -22.78 3.91 9.04
CA ASN A 389 -22.88 3.83 10.50
C ASN A 389 -21.48 3.56 11.07
N PRO A 390 -21.02 4.35 12.06
CA PRO A 390 -19.76 4.08 12.73
C PRO A 390 -19.87 2.80 13.56
N ARG A 391 -18.80 2.00 13.54
CA ARG A 391 -18.59 0.93 14.52
C ARG A 391 -17.91 1.47 15.78
N ASP A 392 -17.75 0.63 16.80
CA ASP A 392 -17.09 1.05 18.04
C ASP A 392 -15.61 1.34 17.81
N SER A 393 -14.96 0.57 16.91
CA SER A 393 -13.58 0.82 16.47
C SER A 393 -13.38 2.23 15.86
N ALA A 394 -14.38 2.83 15.22
CA ALA A 394 -14.27 4.19 14.66
C ALA A 394 -13.97 5.25 15.73
N GLN A 395 -14.39 5.02 16.98
CA GLN A 395 -14.14 5.96 18.08
C GLN A 395 -12.66 6.06 18.44
N LEU A 396 -11.87 5.03 18.13
CA LEU A 396 -10.43 4.99 18.41
C LEU A 396 -9.61 5.89 17.47
N LEU A 397 -10.11 6.16 16.26
CA LEU A 397 -9.44 7.02 15.27
C LEU A 397 -9.70 8.53 15.49
N ARG A 398 -10.50 8.90 16.50
CA ARG A 398 -10.78 10.30 16.79
C ARG A 398 -9.49 11.02 17.16
N ALA A 399 -8.97 11.83 16.24
CA ALA A 399 -7.90 12.75 16.57
C ALA A 399 -8.39 13.71 17.67
N THR A 400 -7.52 13.98 18.65
CA THR A 400 -7.81 15.05 19.61
C THR A 400 -7.85 16.37 18.83
N PRO A 401 -8.86 17.24 19.02
CA PRO A 401 -8.92 18.52 18.31
C PRO A 401 -7.62 19.30 18.51
N ARG A 402 -7.01 19.75 17.40
CA ARG A 402 -5.79 20.59 17.41
C ARG A 402 -6.05 21.98 17.97
#